data_AF-A0A9E7FD84-F1
#
_entry.id   AF-A0A9E7FD84-F1
#
_cell.length_a   1.000
_cell.length_b   1.000
_cell.length_c   1.000
_cell.angle_alpha   90.00
_cell.angle_beta   90.00
_cell.angle_gamma   90.00
#
_symmetry.space_group_name_H-M   'P 1'
#
loop_
_entity.id
_entity.type
_entity.pdbx_description
1 polymer ?
#
loop_
_entity_poly.entity_id
_entity_poly.type
_entity_poly.pdbx_seq_one_letter_code
_entity_poly.pdbx_strand_id
1 'polypeptide(L)'
;MASSARAFGAVLCRVSLSQGLSSLRNSLSLQGIGLLGSRLPSALPKEARNTQTVRKIWTSRPVCMGRRSCKIAGRKDAQNLKKMKRNSKIGKEIVAAIQKGGPNPNSNTVLAAILDKARVLDVPKEIVERNIKKASEKGQEAYIEKFYEVYGFGGVGMVVEVLTDKVTRSVAAVRGIIKDSGAKLADPGSILFKFRRVRVVNIKANAADKDQLLSIALDAGAEDVIEPAEDEDDLEEDRPDR
;
A
#
# COMPACT_ATOMS: atom_id res chain seq x y z
N MET A 1 -5.82 -37.86 -12.89
CA MET A 1 -4.83 -37.30 -13.83
C MET A 1 -4.41 -35.93 -13.32
N ALA A 2 -3.09 -35.72 -13.18
CA ALA A 2 -2.27 -34.50 -13.07
C ALA A 2 -2.95 -33.11 -12.91
N SER A 3 -2.45 -32.10 -12.18
CA SER A 3 -1.20 -31.87 -11.43
C SER A 3 -1.24 -30.45 -10.82
N SER A 4 -0.38 -30.22 -9.83
CA SER A 4 0.27 -28.95 -9.42
C SER A 4 -0.32 -28.16 -8.24
N ALA A 5 0.04 -28.61 -7.04
CA ALA A 5 0.14 -27.75 -5.86
C ALA A 5 1.52 -27.08 -5.85
N ARG A 6 1.57 -25.74 -5.88
CA ARG A 6 2.78 -24.95 -5.64
C ARG A 6 2.80 -24.48 -4.19
N ALA A 7 3.62 -25.12 -3.36
CA ALA A 7 3.94 -24.67 -2.02
C ALA A 7 5.19 -23.77 -2.10
N PHE A 8 5.05 -22.49 -1.74
CA PHE A 8 6.18 -21.60 -1.48
C PHE A 8 6.53 -21.67 0.00
N GLY A 9 7.70 -22.23 0.31
CA GLY A 9 8.27 -22.21 1.65
C GLY A 9 8.84 -20.83 1.98
N ALA A 10 8.56 -20.36 3.19
CA ALA A 10 9.24 -19.24 3.82
C ALA A 10 9.99 -19.79 5.05
N VAL A 11 11.32 -19.66 5.04
CA VAL A 11 12.17 -19.85 6.22
C VAL A 11 12.97 -18.58 6.38
N LEU A 12 12.59 -17.75 7.35
CA LEU A 12 13.39 -16.63 7.84
C LEU A 12 13.85 -17.00 9.26
N CYS A 13 15.09 -17.49 9.37
CA CYS A 13 15.78 -17.55 10.66
C CYS A 13 16.38 -16.17 10.96
N ARG A 14 15.87 -15.54 12.03
CA ARG A 14 16.51 -14.43 12.74
C ARG A 14 17.62 -15.00 13.60
N VAL A 15 18.87 -14.54 13.42
CA VAL A 15 19.93 -14.73 14.41
C VAL A 15 20.23 -13.38 15.03
N SER A 16 19.96 -13.27 16.33
CA SER A 16 20.42 -12.19 17.19
C SER A 16 21.87 -12.45 17.59
N LEU A 17 22.74 -11.45 17.44
CA LEU A 17 24.04 -11.44 18.10
C LEU A 17 24.12 -10.19 18.98
N SER A 18 24.01 -10.43 20.27
CA SER A 18 24.31 -9.53 21.37
C SER A 18 25.80 -9.58 21.69
N GLN A 19 26.43 -8.40 21.86
CA GLN A 19 27.59 -8.09 22.73
C GLN A 19 28.90 -8.85 22.42
N GLY A 20 30.12 -8.31 22.40
CA GLY A 20 30.72 -7.07 22.88
C GLY A 20 32.17 -7.40 23.31
N LEU A 21 33.14 -6.50 23.04
CA LEU A 21 34.51 -6.41 23.63
C LEU A 21 35.46 -7.59 23.29
N SER A 22 36.80 -7.50 23.22
CA SER A 22 37.85 -6.49 23.34
C SER A 22 39.17 -7.22 22.95
N SER A 23 40.04 -6.65 22.12
CA SER A 23 41.39 -6.15 22.49
C SER A 23 42.49 -7.17 22.86
N LEU A 24 43.65 -6.98 22.19
CA LEU A 24 45.05 -7.21 22.60
C LEU A 24 45.82 -8.50 22.22
N ARG A 25 46.89 -8.21 21.44
CA ARG A 25 48.34 -8.48 21.64
C ARG A 25 48.92 -9.90 21.45
N ASN A 26 49.86 -9.94 20.51
CA ASN A 26 51.23 -10.52 20.55
C ASN A 26 51.57 -11.54 21.65
N SER A 27 52.18 -12.66 21.26
CA SER A 27 53.65 -12.85 21.34
C SER A 27 54.12 -14.28 20.99
N LEU A 28 55.21 -14.33 20.22
CA LEU A 28 56.37 -15.26 20.21
C LEU A 28 56.40 -16.46 21.16
N SER A 29 56.92 -17.61 20.67
CA SER A 29 58.25 -18.20 21.03
C SER A 29 58.29 -19.71 20.71
N LEU A 30 59.16 -20.16 19.79
CA LEU A 30 60.46 -20.86 19.99
C LEU A 30 60.41 -22.38 20.32
N GLN A 31 60.97 -23.14 19.35
CA GLN A 31 62.04 -24.15 19.42
C GLN A 31 61.94 -25.44 20.28
N GLY A 32 62.54 -26.51 19.73
CA GLY A 32 63.12 -27.66 20.46
C GLY A 32 62.68 -29.03 19.92
N ILE A 33 63.34 -29.60 18.89
CA ILE A 33 64.45 -30.59 18.96
C ILE A 33 64.07 -31.95 19.56
N GLY A 34 64.24 -33.02 18.77
CA GLY A 34 64.25 -34.41 19.24
C GLY A 34 64.42 -35.43 18.10
N LEU A 35 65.64 -35.98 17.96
CA LEU A 35 66.09 -36.96 16.98
C LEU A 35 66.02 -38.41 17.53
N LEU A 36 66.06 -39.37 16.59
CA LEU A 36 66.39 -40.81 16.70
C LEU A 36 65.33 -41.82 17.17
N GLY A 37 65.15 -42.88 16.36
CA GLY A 37 64.53 -44.14 16.80
C GLY A 37 64.01 -44.99 15.65
N SER A 38 64.68 -46.10 15.35
CA SER A 38 64.61 -46.91 14.13
C SER A 38 63.68 -48.15 14.19
N ARG A 39 63.23 -48.62 13.01
CA ARG A 39 62.79 -49.99 12.59
C ARG A 39 61.37 -50.44 13.04
N LEU A 40 60.38 -50.51 12.13
CA LEU A 40 59.91 -51.65 11.27
C LEU A 40 59.03 -52.69 12.03
N PRO A 41 58.09 -53.45 11.40
CA PRO A 41 57.32 -53.22 10.16
C PRO A 41 55.81 -53.61 10.22
N SER A 42 55.12 -53.30 9.11
CA SER A 42 54.01 -54.04 8.48
C SER A 42 52.67 -54.26 9.21
N ALA A 43 51.67 -53.42 8.88
CA ALA A 43 50.30 -53.85 8.57
C ALA A 43 49.57 -52.73 7.79
N LEU A 44 48.89 -53.10 6.70
CA LEU A 44 48.14 -52.24 5.77
C LEU A 44 47.16 -51.26 6.46
N PRO A 45 46.85 -50.12 5.81
CA PRO A 45 45.49 -50.04 5.28
C PRO A 45 45.39 -49.48 3.86
N LYS A 46 44.39 -49.98 3.16
CA LYS A 46 43.96 -49.62 1.80
C LYS A 46 43.67 -48.12 1.70
N GLU A 47 44.34 -47.47 0.76
CA GLU A 47 44.13 -46.07 0.41
C GLU A 47 42.78 -45.91 -0.30
N ALA A 48 41.75 -45.57 0.47
CA ALA A 48 40.44 -45.20 -0.05
C ALA A 48 40.55 -43.84 -0.76
N ARG A 49 40.78 -43.86 -2.07
CA ARG A 49 40.69 -42.68 -2.93
C ARG A 49 39.25 -42.16 -2.91
N ASN A 50 39.01 -41.17 -2.06
CA ASN A 50 37.75 -40.46 -1.94
C ASN A 50 37.55 -39.59 -3.19
N THR A 51 36.93 -40.14 -4.23
CA THR A 51 36.51 -39.39 -5.40
C THR A 51 35.25 -38.61 -5.06
N GLN A 52 35.41 -37.50 -4.33
CA GLN A 52 34.32 -36.52 -4.17
C GLN A 52 33.94 -35.96 -5.53
N THR A 53 32.84 -36.47 -6.08
CA THR A 53 32.18 -35.89 -7.25
C THR A 53 31.50 -34.59 -6.81
N VAL A 54 32.25 -33.49 -6.87
CA VAL A 54 31.72 -32.15 -6.60
C VAL A 54 30.69 -31.82 -7.67
N ARG A 55 29.41 -31.73 -7.30
CA ARG A 55 28.35 -31.29 -8.21
C ARG A 55 28.60 -29.83 -8.58
N LYS A 56 28.86 -29.54 -9.87
CA LYS A 56 28.90 -28.16 -10.39
C LYS A 56 27.51 -27.54 -10.21
N ILE A 57 27.38 -26.59 -9.28
CA ILE A 57 26.18 -25.78 -9.15
C ILE A 57 26.16 -24.83 -10.35
N TRP A 58 25.23 -25.06 -11.27
CA TRP A 58 25.02 -24.18 -12.41
C TRP A 58 24.18 -22.99 -11.94
N THR A 59 24.82 -21.87 -11.62
CA THR A 59 24.10 -20.62 -11.36
C THR A 59 23.77 -19.98 -12.71
N SER A 60 22.55 -20.15 -13.21
CA SER A 60 22.09 -19.32 -14.31
C SER A 60 22.07 -17.87 -13.83
N ARG A 61 22.50 -16.93 -14.69
CA ARG A 61 22.29 -15.51 -14.42
C ARG A 61 20.78 -15.29 -14.25
N PRO A 62 20.31 -14.65 -13.16
CA PRO A 62 18.90 -14.37 -13.03
C PRO A 62 18.46 -13.59 -14.26
N VAL A 63 17.35 -14.01 -14.88
CA VAL A 63 16.75 -13.30 -16.01
C VAL A 63 16.32 -11.93 -15.50
N CYS A 64 17.19 -10.93 -15.66
CA CYS A 64 16.86 -9.56 -15.33
C CYS A 64 16.03 -9.01 -16.48
N MET A 65 14.84 -8.51 -16.16
CA MET A 65 14.04 -7.78 -17.13
C MET A 65 14.86 -6.60 -17.68
N GLY A 66 14.87 -6.42 -19.00
CA GLY A 66 15.56 -5.29 -19.62
C GLY A 66 15.05 -3.93 -19.12
N ARG A 67 15.86 -2.87 -19.26
CA ARG A 67 15.56 -1.52 -18.72
C ARG A 67 14.15 -1.02 -19.07
N ARG A 68 13.71 -1.22 -20.32
CA ARG A 68 12.36 -0.83 -20.77
C ARG A 68 11.26 -1.56 -20.01
N SER A 69 11.40 -2.88 -19.84
CA SER A 69 10.44 -3.70 -19.11
C SER A 69 10.39 -3.31 -17.63
N CYS A 70 11.54 -3.06 -17.00
CA CYS A 70 11.60 -2.57 -15.62
C CYS A 70 10.86 -1.22 -15.44
N LYS A 71 11.05 -0.27 -16.37
CA LYS A 71 10.35 1.02 -16.34
C LYS A 71 8.83 0.88 -16.51
N ILE A 72 8.39 0.01 -17.42
CA ILE A 72 6.96 -0.26 -17.65
C ILE A 72 6.35 -0.94 -16.43
N ALA A 73 7.02 -1.95 -15.86
CA ALA A 73 6.57 -2.65 -14.67
C ALA A 73 6.41 -1.68 -13.50
N GLY A 74 7.41 -0.84 -13.21
CA GLY A 74 7.32 0.14 -12.11
C GLY A 74 6.15 1.12 -12.26
N ARG A 75 5.89 1.63 -13.48
CA ARG A 75 4.73 2.49 -13.74
C ARG A 75 3.41 1.75 -13.54
N LYS A 76 3.30 0.53 -14.07
CA LYS A 76 2.10 -0.32 -13.95
C LYS A 76 1.84 -0.68 -12.49
N ASP A 77 2.88 -1.00 -11.73
CA ASP A 77 2.78 -1.34 -10.32
C ASP A 77 2.32 -0.14 -9.49
N ALA A 78 2.87 1.05 -9.74
CA ALA A 78 2.41 2.28 -9.09
C ALA A 78 0.92 2.58 -9.38
N GLN A 79 0.48 2.38 -10.62
CA GLN A 79 -0.93 2.54 -11.01
C GLN A 79 -1.82 1.48 -10.35
N ASN A 80 -1.38 0.22 -10.34
CA ASN A 80 -2.08 -0.88 -9.68
C ASN A 80 -2.23 -0.62 -8.18
N LEU A 81 -1.19 -0.13 -7.50
CA LEU A 81 -1.23 0.24 -6.10
C LEU A 81 -2.28 1.33 -5.83
N LYS A 82 -2.37 2.37 -6.67
CA LYS A 82 -3.40 3.41 -6.57
C LYS A 82 -4.80 2.82 -6.75
N LYS A 83 -5.01 1.97 -7.76
CA LYS A 83 -6.30 1.29 -8.01
C LYS A 83 -6.69 0.38 -6.84
N MET A 84 -5.76 -0.41 -6.30
CA MET A 84 -6.01 -1.30 -5.16
C MET A 84 -6.41 -0.53 -3.88
N LYS A 85 -5.74 0.61 -3.61
CA LYS A 85 -6.10 1.49 -2.48
C LYS A 85 -7.52 2.04 -2.64
N ARG A 86 -7.89 2.52 -3.83
CA ARG A 86 -9.24 3.02 -4.14
C ARG A 86 -10.30 1.93 -3.96
N ASN A 87 -10.06 0.74 -4.52
CA ASN A 87 -11.01 -0.38 -4.43
C ASN A 87 -11.20 -0.83 -2.97
N SER A 88 -10.14 -0.80 -2.17
CA SER A 88 -10.19 -1.12 -0.75
C SER A 88 -10.98 -0.08 0.04
N LYS A 89 -10.92 1.21 -0.32
CA LYS A 89 -11.75 2.27 0.29
C LYS A 89 -13.23 2.04 0.01
N ILE A 90 -13.60 1.81 -1.25
CA ILE A 90 -14.99 1.53 -1.66
C ILE A 90 -15.53 0.29 -0.96
N GLY A 91 -14.73 -0.76 -0.81
CA GLY A 91 -15.13 -1.97 -0.07
C GLY A 91 -15.50 -1.68 1.38
N LYS A 92 -14.76 -0.81 2.07
CA LYS A 92 -15.07 -0.38 3.45
C LYS A 92 -16.31 0.50 3.52
N GLU A 93 -16.48 1.40 2.55
CA GLU A 93 -17.68 2.25 2.44
C GLU A 93 -18.95 1.41 2.26
N ILE A 94 -18.90 0.35 1.43
CA ILE A 94 -20.02 -0.60 1.28
C ILE A 94 -20.37 -1.25 2.61
N VAL A 95 -19.38 -1.76 3.35
CA VAL A 95 -19.63 -2.42 4.64
C VAL A 95 -20.24 -1.43 5.64
N ALA A 96 -19.69 -0.22 5.73
CA ALA A 96 -20.20 0.83 6.62
C ALA A 96 -21.64 1.24 6.27
N ALA A 97 -21.97 1.36 4.97
CA ALA A 97 -23.32 1.70 4.53
C ALA A 97 -24.34 0.59 4.84
N ILE A 98 -23.96 -0.67 4.69
CA ILE A 98 -24.82 -1.82 4.99
C ILE A 98 -25.06 -1.94 6.49
N GLN A 99 -24.04 -1.72 7.31
CA GLN A 99 -24.18 -1.70 8.77
C GLN A 99 -25.16 -0.62 9.24
N LYS A 100 -25.22 0.53 8.55
CA LYS A 100 -26.12 1.65 8.89
C LYS A 100 -27.55 1.49 8.37
N GLY A 101 -27.73 0.95 7.15
CA GLY A 101 -29.03 0.99 6.43
C GLY A 101 -29.49 -0.33 5.81
N GLY A 102 -28.82 -1.44 6.12
CA GLY A 102 -29.13 -2.76 5.59
C GLY A 102 -28.54 -3.03 4.19
N PRO A 103 -28.61 -4.30 3.72
CA PRO A 103 -27.94 -4.76 2.50
C PRO A 103 -28.68 -4.44 1.20
N ASN A 104 -29.92 -3.96 1.28
CA ASN A 104 -30.76 -3.74 0.12
C ASN A 104 -30.49 -2.35 -0.49
N PRO A 105 -30.06 -2.26 -1.77
CA PRO A 105 -29.74 -0.97 -2.39
C PRO A 105 -30.97 -0.11 -2.66
N ASN A 106 -32.16 -0.71 -2.82
CA ASN A 106 -33.40 0.03 -3.06
C ASN A 106 -33.89 0.78 -1.81
N SER A 107 -33.63 0.24 -0.61
CA SER A 107 -34.01 0.90 0.65
C SER A 107 -32.91 1.82 1.17
N ASN A 108 -31.64 1.56 0.82
CA ASN A 108 -30.48 2.30 1.30
C ASN A 108 -29.87 3.16 0.18
N THR A 109 -30.27 4.43 0.14
CA THR A 109 -29.80 5.40 -0.86
C THR A 109 -28.29 5.65 -0.80
N VAL A 110 -27.68 5.51 0.39
CA VAL A 110 -26.22 5.64 0.57
C VAL A 110 -25.49 4.49 -0.10
N LEU A 111 -26.00 3.26 0.07
CA LEU A 111 -25.45 2.08 -0.60
C LEU A 111 -25.59 2.19 -2.12
N ALA A 112 -26.75 2.62 -2.63
CA ALA A 112 -26.97 2.85 -4.06
C ALA A 112 -25.93 3.83 -4.64
N ALA A 113 -25.73 4.98 -3.98
CA ALA A 113 -24.76 5.97 -4.42
C ALA A 113 -23.31 5.43 -4.42
N ILE A 114 -22.95 4.57 -3.45
CA ILE A 114 -21.62 3.93 -3.41
C ILE A 114 -21.47 2.89 -4.54
N LEU A 115 -22.52 2.13 -4.85
CA LEU A 115 -22.53 1.18 -5.96
C LEU A 115 -22.36 1.88 -7.31
N ASP A 116 -22.99 3.04 -7.50
CA ASP A 116 -22.82 3.84 -8.71
C ASP A 116 -21.41 4.41 -8.81
N LYS A 117 -20.84 4.91 -7.70
CA LYS A 117 -19.41 5.28 -7.65
C LYS A 117 -18.49 4.11 -7.99
N ALA A 118 -18.81 2.90 -7.51
CA ALA A 118 -18.02 1.71 -7.80
C ALA A 118 -18.04 1.35 -9.29
N ARG A 119 -19.19 1.55 -9.97
CA ARG A 119 -19.32 1.38 -11.43
C ARG A 119 -18.49 2.40 -12.19
N VAL A 120 -18.58 3.68 -11.83
CA VAL A 120 -17.81 4.77 -12.47
C VAL A 120 -16.29 4.56 -12.31
N LEU A 121 -15.85 3.92 -11.23
CA LEU A 121 -14.43 3.71 -10.92
C LEU A 121 -13.88 2.35 -11.38
N ASP A 122 -14.64 1.61 -12.18
CA ASP A 122 -14.30 0.27 -12.70
C ASP A 122 -13.86 -0.71 -11.60
N VAL A 123 -14.61 -0.74 -10.49
CA VAL A 123 -14.38 -1.71 -9.42
C VAL A 123 -14.89 -3.08 -9.88
N PRO A 124 -14.08 -4.15 -9.81
CA PRO A 124 -14.53 -5.51 -10.13
C PRO A 124 -15.75 -5.94 -9.29
N LYS A 125 -16.74 -6.53 -9.95
CA LYS A 125 -18.00 -7.00 -9.30
C LYS A 125 -17.73 -7.97 -8.14
N GLU A 126 -16.74 -8.84 -8.28
CA GLU A 126 -16.30 -9.78 -7.23
C GLU A 126 -15.94 -9.07 -5.91
N ILE A 127 -15.31 -7.89 -5.98
CA ILE A 127 -14.95 -7.10 -4.79
C ILE A 127 -16.22 -6.54 -4.13
N VAL A 128 -17.16 -6.05 -4.94
CA VAL A 128 -18.43 -5.50 -4.44
C VAL A 128 -19.24 -6.60 -3.76
N GLU A 129 -19.49 -7.72 -4.43
CA GLU A 129 -20.25 -8.85 -3.90
C GLU A 129 -19.61 -9.45 -2.65
N ARG A 130 -18.27 -9.57 -2.63
CA ARG A 130 -17.54 -10.04 -1.45
C ARG A 130 -17.76 -9.15 -0.25
N ASN A 131 -17.76 -7.82 -0.42
CA ASN A 131 -17.96 -6.89 0.70
C ASN A 131 -19.42 -6.83 1.14
N ILE A 132 -20.39 -6.97 0.23
CA ILE A 132 -21.81 -7.10 0.58
C ILE A 132 -22.04 -8.34 1.43
N LYS A 133 -21.53 -9.51 1.00
CA LYS A 133 -21.65 -10.77 1.75
C LYS A 133 -21.05 -10.66 3.15
N LYS A 134 -19.82 -10.12 3.24
CA LYS A 134 -19.12 -9.87 4.50
C LYS A 134 -19.90 -8.97 5.46
N ALA A 135 -20.57 -7.94 4.94
CA ALA A 135 -21.34 -7.01 5.76
C ALA A 135 -22.66 -7.63 6.26
N SER A 136 -23.23 -8.59 5.51
CA SER A 136 -24.45 -9.32 5.90
C SER A 136 -24.19 -10.42 6.92
N GLU A 137 -22.95 -10.91 7.04
CA GLU A 137 -22.56 -11.89 8.05
C GLU A 137 -22.55 -11.25 9.44
N LYS A 138 -23.21 -11.89 10.41
CA LYS A 138 -23.26 -11.40 11.80
C LYS A 138 -21.88 -11.55 12.46
N GLY A 139 -21.38 -10.46 13.07
CA GLY A 139 -20.15 -10.49 13.88
C GLY A 139 -18.99 -9.62 13.37
N GLN A 140 -19.17 -8.82 12.30
CA GLN A 140 -18.17 -7.83 11.93
C GLN A 140 -18.18 -6.60 12.85
N GLU A 141 -16.98 -6.13 13.22
CA GLU A 141 -16.80 -4.85 13.89
C GLU A 141 -17.33 -3.71 13.00
N ALA A 142 -18.06 -2.79 13.62
CA ALA A 142 -18.62 -1.64 12.91
C ALA A 142 -17.49 -0.69 12.48
N TYR A 143 -17.51 -0.25 11.22
CA TYR A 143 -16.61 0.82 10.81
C TYR A 143 -17.11 2.17 11.34
N ILE A 144 -16.23 2.86 12.05
CA ILE A 144 -16.46 4.17 12.65
C ILE A 144 -15.80 5.23 11.75
N GLU A 145 -16.55 6.28 11.45
CA GLU A 145 -16.04 7.49 10.81
C GLU A 145 -15.43 8.39 11.88
N LYS A 146 -14.17 8.80 11.68
CA LYS A 146 -13.47 9.72 12.58
C LYS A 146 -12.72 10.78 11.78
N PHE A 147 -12.79 12.02 12.27
CA PHE A 147 -12.04 13.15 11.74
C PHE A 147 -10.81 13.42 12.61
N TYR A 148 -9.67 13.65 11.96
CA TYR A 148 -8.45 14.16 12.57
C TYR A 148 -8.09 15.49 11.94
N GLU A 149 -7.72 16.45 12.75
CA GLU A 149 -7.38 17.80 12.31
C GLU A 149 -5.86 17.95 12.39
N VAL A 150 -5.26 18.52 11.35
CA VAL A 150 -3.81 18.57 11.19
C VAL A 150 -3.40 19.94 10.67
N TYR A 151 -2.40 20.54 11.30
CA TYR A 151 -1.68 21.68 10.74
C TYR A 151 -0.46 21.18 9.98
N GLY A 152 -0.42 21.48 8.69
CA GLY A 152 0.74 21.30 7.83
C GLY A 152 1.76 22.43 7.97
N PHE A 153 2.81 22.35 7.16
CA PHE A 153 3.80 23.43 7.04
C PHE A 153 3.13 24.74 6.61
N GLY A 154 3.61 25.88 7.14
CA GLY A 154 3.01 27.19 6.84
C GLY A 154 1.62 27.42 7.46
N GLY A 155 1.17 26.56 8.37
CA GLY A 155 -0.13 26.72 9.06
C GLY A 155 -1.34 26.26 8.24
N VAL A 156 -1.13 25.53 7.14
CA VAL A 156 -2.22 24.97 6.32
C VAL A 156 -3.06 24.00 7.14
N GLY A 157 -4.35 24.27 7.27
CA GLY A 157 -5.29 23.40 7.97
C GLY A 157 -5.78 22.26 7.08
N MET A 158 -5.67 21.03 7.57
CA MET A 158 -6.12 19.82 6.88
C MET A 158 -7.08 19.04 7.78
N VAL A 159 -8.13 18.47 7.17
CA VAL A 159 -9.05 17.54 7.83
C VAL A 159 -8.88 16.17 7.19
N VAL A 160 -8.51 15.18 8.00
CA VAL A 160 -8.29 13.80 7.59
C VAL A 160 -9.48 12.96 8.05
N GLU A 161 -10.31 12.54 7.11
CA GLU A 161 -11.42 11.61 7.34
C GLU A 161 -10.93 10.16 7.28
N VAL A 162 -11.26 9.38 8.32
CA VAL A 162 -10.82 7.99 8.45
C VAL A 162 -12.02 7.10 8.73
N LEU A 163 -12.13 6.01 7.96
CA LEU A 163 -13.00 4.87 8.23
C LEU A 163 -12.18 3.76 8.88
N THR A 164 -12.46 3.46 10.16
CA THR A 164 -11.71 2.48 10.95
C THR A 164 -12.62 1.63 11.82
N ASP A 165 -12.28 0.36 11.96
CA ASP A 165 -12.82 -0.57 12.96
C ASP A 165 -12.37 -0.18 14.39
N LYS A 166 -11.12 0.28 14.53
CA LYS A 166 -10.48 0.59 15.82
C LYS A 166 -9.83 1.97 15.83
N VAL A 167 -10.33 2.86 16.68
CA VAL A 167 -9.86 4.24 16.79
C VAL A 167 -8.40 4.32 17.22
N THR A 168 -8.00 3.56 18.24
CA THR A 168 -6.62 3.61 18.78
C THR A 168 -5.55 3.27 17.73
N ARG A 169 -5.84 2.32 16.83
CA ARG A 169 -4.96 1.98 15.71
C ARG A 169 -4.84 3.13 14.71
N SER A 170 -5.96 3.76 14.38
CA SER A 170 -5.98 4.88 13.44
C SER A 170 -5.25 6.12 14.00
N VAL A 171 -5.44 6.44 15.28
CA VAL A 171 -4.74 7.56 15.94
C VAL A 171 -3.23 7.36 15.89
N ALA A 172 -2.74 6.16 16.23
CA ALA A 172 -1.32 5.86 16.21
C ALA A 172 -0.74 5.97 14.79
N ALA A 173 -1.42 5.40 13.79
CA ALA A 173 -1.00 5.47 12.40
C ALA A 173 -0.96 6.92 11.86
N VAL A 174 -2.02 7.70 12.12
CA VAL A 174 -2.12 9.09 11.69
C VAL A 174 -1.04 9.95 12.37
N ARG A 175 -0.83 9.78 13.69
CA ARG A 175 0.23 10.49 14.41
C ARG A 175 1.63 10.17 13.89
N GLY A 176 1.89 8.90 13.54
CA GLY A 176 3.17 8.50 12.94
C GLY A 176 3.44 9.26 11.63
N ILE A 177 2.47 9.23 10.70
CA ILE A 177 2.59 9.91 9.41
C ILE A 177 2.76 11.42 9.56
N ILE A 178 1.99 12.05 10.46
CA ILE A 178 2.07 13.48 10.75
C ILE A 178 3.46 13.86 11.27
N LYS A 179 4.00 13.07 12.20
CA LYS A 179 5.32 13.28 12.79
C LYS A 179 6.43 13.16 11.74
N ASP A 180 6.36 12.13 10.89
CA ASP A 180 7.33 11.90 9.81
C ASP A 180 7.28 13.02 8.75
N SER A 181 6.12 13.65 8.58
CA SER A 181 5.90 14.75 7.62
C SER A 181 6.17 16.14 8.20
N GLY A 182 6.58 16.27 9.47
CA GLY A 182 6.80 17.56 10.13
C GLY A 182 5.52 18.39 10.37
N ALA A 183 4.35 17.76 10.31
CA ALA A 183 3.07 18.38 10.60
C ALA A 183 2.72 18.23 12.10
N LYS A 184 1.68 18.94 12.55
CA LYS A 184 1.18 18.89 13.94
C LYS A 184 -0.29 18.46 13.99
N LEU A 185 -0.61 17.50 14.83
CA LEU A 185 -2.01 17.14 15.11
C LEU A 185 -2.67 18.28 15.91
N ALA A 186 -3.84 18.72 15.44
CA ALA A 186 -4.65 19.73 16.10
C ALA A 186 -5.70 19.10 17.03
N ASP A 187 -6.18 19.88 18.00
CA ASP A 187 -7.28 19.49 18.86
C ASP A 187 -8.60 19.54 18.07
N PRO A 188 -9.57 18.66 18.39
CA PRO A 188 -10.85 18.60 17.68
C PRO A 188 -11.57 19.94 17.76
N GLY A 189 -11.98 20.47 16.61
CA GLY A 189 -12.67 21.76 16.46
C GLY A 189 -11.76 22.95 16.11
N SER A 190 -10.44 22.77 15.98
CA SER A 190 -9.49 23.85 15.65
C SER A 190 -9.50 24.27 14.17
N ILE A 191 -9.88 23.35 13.29
CA ILE A 191 -9.86 23.53 11.83
C ILE A 191 -11.25 23.24 11.25
N LEU A 192 -11.99 22.29 11.82
CA LEU A 192 -13.27 21.83 11.25
C LEU A 192 -14.29 22.95 11.05
N PHE A 193 -14.29 23.99 11.90
CA PHE A 193 -15.19 25.14 11.77
C PHE A 193 -14.99 25.94 10.48
N LYS A 194 -13.82 25.84 9.83
CA LYS A 194 -13.52 26.49 8.55
C LYS A 194 -14.04 25.71 7.35
N PHE A 195 -14.47 24.46 7.55
CA PHE A 195 -14.92 23.57 6.47
C PHE A 195 -16.43 23.35 6.56
N ARG A 196 -17.11 23.39 5.41
CA ARG A 196 -18.51 22.96 5.27
C ARG A 196 -18.59 21.72 4.39
N ARG A 197 -19.36 20.73 4.83
CA ARG A 197 -19.62 19.52 4.03
C ARG A 197 -20.68 19.84 2.97
N VAL A 198 -20.24 19.99 1.72
CA VAL A 198 -21.09 20.23 0.55
C VAL A 198 -21.00 19.09 -0.45
N ARG A 199 -22.00 18.95 -1.32
CA ARG A 199 -21.96 18.04 -2.47
C ARG A 199 -21.57 18.85 -3.70
N VAL A 200 -20.61 18.35 -4.46
CA VAL A 200 -20.15 18.97 -5.71
C VAL A 200 -20.49 18.07 -6.88
N VAL A 201 -21.05 18.64 -7.95
CA VAL A 201 -21.35 17.96 -9.21
C VAL A 201 -20.51 18.61 -10.30
N ASN A 202 -19.63 17.83 -10.92
CA ASN A 202 -18.76 18.32 -11.99
C ASN A 202 -19.39 18.00 -13.34
N ILE A 203 -19.58 19.03 -14.17
CA ILE A 203 -20.12 18.93 -15.53
C ILE A 203 -19.03 19.40 -16.49
N LYS A 204 -18.87 18.70 -17.63
CA LYS A 204 -17.91 19.14 -18.66
C LYS A 204 -18.46 20.39 -19.35
N ALA A 205 -17.65 21.45 -19.44
CA ALA A 205 -18.06 22.73 -20.03
C ALA A 205 -18.60 22.60 -21.46
N ASN A 206 -18.03 21.72 -22.28
CA ASN A 206 -18.44 21.56 -23.69
C ASN A 206 -19.76 20.79 -23.89
N ALA A 207 -20.37 20.28 -22.82
CA ALA A 207 -21.53 19.39 -22.92
C ALA A 207 -22.88 20.12 -22.93
N ALA A 208 -22.93 21.38 -22.48
CA ALA A 208 -24.16 22.15 -22.39
C ALA A 208 -23.89 23.66 -22.37
N ASP A 209 -24.91 24.43 -22.73
CA ASP A 209 -24.88 25.89 -22.70
C ASP A 209 -24.83 26.42 -21.26
N LYS A 210 -24.00 27.44 -21.02
CA LYS A 210 -23.71 27.94 -19.66
C LYS A 210 -24.98 28.49 -18.98
N ASP A 211 -25.75 29.29 -19.71
CA ASP A 211 -26.97 29.92 -19.19
C ASP A 211 -28.06 28.90 -18.83
N GLN A 212 -28.14 27.82 -19.63
CA GLN A 212 -29.06 26.71 -19.36
C GLN A 212 -28.63 25.92 -18.12
N LEU A 213 -27.32 25.64 -17.97
CA LEU A 213 -26.80 24.95 -16.79
C LEU A 213 -27.02 25.75 -15.51
N LEU A 214 -26.80 27.07 -15.55
CA LEU A 214 -27.03 27.94 -14.40
C LEU A 214 -28.51 27.92 -13.98
N SER A 215 -29.43 28.05 -14.94
CA SER A 215 -30.87 28.01 -14.68
C SER A 215 -31.29 26.68 -14.03
N ILE A 216 -30.84 25.56 -14.60
CA ILE A 216 -31.13 24.21 -14.06
C ILE A 216 -30.51 24.03 -12.66
N ALA A 217 -29.30 24.54 -12.44
CA ALA A 217 -28.62 24.43 -11.15
C ALA A 217 -29.38 25.19 -10.05
N LEU A 218 -29.86 26.40 -10.35
CA LEU A 218 -30.67 27.19 -9.43
C LEU A 218 -32.01 26.50 -9.13
N ASP A 219 -32.69 25.97 -10.16
CA ASP A 219 -33.94 25.22 -9.98
C ASP A 219 -33.74 23.93 -9.14
N ALA A 220 -32.57 23.30 -9.27
CA ALA A 220 -32.18 22.13 -8.47
C ALA A 220 -31.73 22.48 -7.04
N GLY A 221 -31.64 23.77 -6.69
CA GLY A 221 -31.22 24.24 -5.37
C GLY A 221 -29.72 24.22 -5.15
N ALA A 222 -28.91 24.42 -6.19
CA ALA A 222 -27.48 24.63 -6.05
C ALA A 222 -27.19 25.94 -5.29
N GLU A 223 -26.25 25.88 -4.35
CA GLU A 223 -25.88 27.06 -3.55
C GLU A 223 -24.82 27.93 -4.24
N ASP A 224 -23.98 27.31 -5.06
CA ASP A 224 -22.88 27.98 -5.76
C ASP A 224 -22.58 27.25 -7.08
N VAL A 225 -22.17 28.01 -8.10
CA VAL A 225 -21.79 27.53 -9.42
C VAL A 225 -20.44 28.14 -9.78
N ILE A 226 -19.41 27.30 -9.86
CA ILE A 226 -18.03 27.72 -10.11
C ILE A 226 -17.67 27.38 -11.56
N GLU A 227 -17.37 28.39 -12.36
CA GLU A 227 -16.82 28.20 -13.70
C GLU A 227 -15.31 27.88 -13.61
N PRO A 228 -14.80 26.94 -14.44
CA PRO A 228 -13.36 26.74 -14.53
C PRO A 228 -12.71 28.04 -15.04
N ALA A 229 -11.56 28.40 -14.47
CA ALA A 229 -10.76 29.50 -15.02
C ALA A 229 -10.37 29.15 -16.47
N GLU A 230 -10.63 30.08 -17.38
CA GLU A 230 -10.11 30.02 -18.75
C GLU A 230 -8.63 30.45 -18.70
N ASP A 231 -7.77 29.58 -18.15
CA ASP A 231 -6.33 29.80 -18.19
C ASP A 231 -5.85 29.46 -19.62
N GLU A 232 -5.54 30.49 -20.43
CA GLU A 232 -5.01 30.35 -21.80
C GLU A 232 -3.61 29.70 -21.88
N ASP A 233 -2.99 29.35 -20.75
CA ASP A 233 -1.58 28.95 -20.67
C ASP A 233 -1.32 27.43 -20.77
N ASP A 234 -2.35 26.58 -20.78
CA ASP A 234 -2.16 25.10 -20.80
C ASP A 234 -1.93 24.50 -22.21
N LEU A 235 -1.70 25.33 -23.24
CA LEU A 235 -1.51 24.86 -24.64
C LEU A 235 -0.07 24.51 -25.02
N GLU A 236 0.94 24.68 -24.17
CA GLU A 236 2.32 24.31 -24.49
C GLU A 236 2.98 23.42 -23.43
N GLU A 237 2.65 22.12 -23.38
CA GLU A 237 3.66 21.11 -22.94
C GLU A 237 3.38 19.63 -23.27
N ASP A 238 2.48 19.30 -24.21
CA ASP A 238 2.35 17.93 -24.76
C ASP A 238 2.96 17.82 -26.16
N ARG A 239 4.20 18.31 -26.34
CA ARG A 239 5.03 17.83 -27.46
C ARG A 239 5.71 16.53 -27.02
N PRO A 240 5.40 15.37 -27.63
CA PRO A 240 6.19 14.18 -27.38
C PRO A 240 7.56 14.39 -28.02
N ASP A 241 8.57 14.70 -27.20
CA ASP A 241 9.96 14.64 -27.64
C ASP A 241 10.24 13.25 -28.23
N ARG A 242 10.71 13.28 -29.48
CA ARG A 242 11.04 12.12 -30.32
C ARG A 242 12.04 11.17 -29.66
#